data_AF-A0A661HSA9-F1
#
_entry.id   AF-A0A661HSA9-F1
#
_cell.length_a   1.000
_cell.length_b   1.000
_cell.length_c   1.000
_cell.angle_alpha   90.00
_cell.angle_beta   90.00
_cell.angle_gamma   90.00
#
_symmetry.space_group_name_H-M   'P 1'
#
loop_
_entity.id
_entity.type
_entity.pdbx_description
1 polymer ?
#
loop_
_entity_poly.entity_id
_entity_poly.type
_entity_poly.pdbx_seq_one_letter_code
_entity_poly.pdbx_strand_id
1 'polypeptide(L)'
;MNKATKQEINERAESLVRSEVYTNASWMIQELSSNEKYMDEIMEFSSCYTDHHAEIEELKDKKEGVEEKRDYQIDDLNDHIDSLDIEDAMDQWEDVYDDYISAIEETANTDSDHIDQCIFDLEGEQEYPNEALEFWIVSDWLIGKLEDMGELTTREFMGFAIWGRQTSGQSIYMDYTFQSLAESLLNS
;
A
#
# COMPACT_ATOMS: atom_id res chain seq x y z
N MET A 1 9.54 -20.71 15.43
CA MET A 1 9.27 -19.60 16.36
C MET A 1 7.77 -19.56 16.61
N ASN A 2 7.35 -19.35 17.85
CA ASN A 2 5.94 -19.13 18.16
C ASN A 2 5.62 -17.69 17.77
N LYS A 3 4.57 -17.46 16.97
CA LYS A 3 4.22 -16.11 16.52
C LYS A 3 3.68 -15.32 17.73
N ALA A 4 4.14 -14.08 17.92
CA ALA A 4 3.64 -13.21 18.98
C ALA A 4 2.11 -13.05 18.88
N THR A 5 1.44 -13.08 20.02
CA THR A 5 -0.02 -12.88 20.06
C THR A 5 -0.37 -11.41 19.87
N LYS A 6 -1.59 -11.14 19.38
CA LYS A 6 -2.09 -9.76 19.22
C LYS A 6 -2.06 -8.96 20.53
N GLN A 7 -2.27 -9.63 21.65
CA GLN A 7 -2.20 -8.99 22.96
C GLN A 7 -0.77 -8.55 23.30
N GLU A 8 0.22 -9.41 23.10
CA GLU A 8 1.63 -9.09 23.36
C GLU A 8 2.12 -7.95 22.46
N ILE A 9 1.72 -7.94 21.18
CA ILE A 9 2.05 -6.86 20.24
C ILE A 9 1.45 -5.54 20.73
N ASN A 10 0.17 -5.52 21.15
CA ASN A 10 -0.48 -4.32 21.67
C ASN A 10 0.22 -3.78 22.94
N GLU A 11 0.51 -4.65 23.90
CA GLU A 11 1.20 -4.28 25.14
C GLU A 11 2.60 -3.71 24.84
N ARG A 12 3.30 -4.29 23.86
CA ARG A 12 4.60 -3.82 23.42
C ARG A 12 4.50 -2.47 22.71
N ALA A 13 3.54 -2.29 21.81
CA ALA A 13 3.30 -1.04 21.12
C ALA A 13 2.96 0.09 22.11
N GLU A 14 2.09 -0.16 23.09
CA GLU A 14 1.79 0.79 24.15
C GLU A 14 3.04 1.17 24.95
N SER A 15 3.89 0.19 25.29
CA SER A 15 5.14 0.44 25.99
C SER A 15 6.08 1.32 25.18
N LEU A 16 6.19 1.10 23.86
CA LEU A 16 7.03 1.89 22.96
C LEU A 16 6.53 3.34 22.88
N VAL A 17 5.22 3.55 22.72
CA VAL A 17 4.65 4.91 22.71
C VAL A 17 4.99 5.65 24.01
N ARG A 18 4.85 4.98 25.16
CA ARG A 18 5.12 5.61 26.46
C ARG A 18 6.59 5.96 26.69
N SER A 19 7.53 5.21 26.13
CA SER A 19 8.96 5.45 26.36
C SER A 19 9.60 6.33 25.29
N GLU A 20 9.13 6.24 24.05
CA GLU A 20 9.80 6.83 22.89
C GLU A 20 9.07 8.00 22.25
N VAL A 21 7.78 8.21 22.54
CA VAL A 21 7.02 9.36 22.04
C VAL A 21 6.87 10.37 23.15
N TYR A 22 7.40 11.59 22.95
CA TYR A 22 7.51 12.58 24.01
C TYR A 22 6.31 13.54 24.03
N THR A 23 6.05 14.23 22.92
CA THR A 23 4.96 15.21 22.87
C THR A 23 4.51 15.47 21.45
N ASN A 24 3.26 15.92 21.30
CA ASN A 24 2.78 16.45 20.04
C ASN A 24 3.44 17.81 19.77
N ALA A 25 3.96 17.97 18.56
CA ALA A 25 4.61 19.17 18.03
C ALA A 25 3.79 19.85 16.91
N SER A 26 2.60 19.35 16.56
CA SER A 26 1.84 19.86 15.41
C SER A 26 1.60 21.37 15.47
N TRP A 27 1.24 21.90 16.63
CA TRP A 27 1.02 23.34 16.79
C TRP A 27 2.30 24.16 16.60
N MET A 28 3.43 23.66 17.09
CA MET A 28 4.74 24.31 16.91
C MET A 28 5.11 24.35 15.42
N ILE A 29 4.96 23.22 14.73
CA ILE A 29 5.25 23.13 13.30
C ILE A 29 4.33 24.05 12.49
N GLN A 30 3.04 24.08 12.80
CA GLN A 30 2.07 24.97 12.15
C GLN A 30 2.40 26.45 12.34
N GLU A 31 2.82 26.86 13.53
CA GLU A 31 3.19 28.26 13.78
C GLU A 31 4.50 28.63 13.04
N LEU A 32 5.48 27.72 13.05
CA LEU A 32 6.78 27.92 12.42
C LEU A 32 6.73 27.87 10.89
N SER A 33 5.78 27.13 10.30
CA SER A 33 5.61 27.06 8.85
C SER A 33 5.15 28.38 8.24
N SER A 34 4.58 29.28 9.06
CA SER A 34 4.26 30.66 8.65
C SER A 34 5.50 31.57 8.57
N ASN A 35 6.66 31.09 9.02
CA ASN A 35 7.92 31.83 8.97
C ASN A 35 8.79 31.31 7.81
N GLU A 36 9.05 32.18 6.83
CA GLU A 36 9.87 31.87 5.64
C GLU A 36 11.21 31.21 5.98
N LYS A 37 11.80 31.51 7.15
CA LYS A 37 13.07 30.93 7.59
C LYS A 37 13.01 29.40 7.74
N TYR A 38 11.88 28.86 8.19
CA TYR A 38 11.73 27.42 8.50
C TYR A 38 10.88 26.70 7.46
N MET A 39 10.30 27.42 6.52
CA MET A 39 9.32 26.90 5.58
C MET A 39 9.89 25.76 4.73
N ASP A 40 11.06 25.98 4.13
CA ASP A 40 11.71 24.99 3.26
C ASP A 40 12.09 23.72 4.04
N GLU A 41 12.66 23.89 5.24
CA GLU A 41 13.05 22.78 6.13
C GLU A 41 11.82 21.98 6.61
N ILE A 42 10.72 22.67 6.94
CA ILE A 42 9.47 22.02 7.34
C ILE A 42 8.84 21.26 6.18
N MET A 43 8.82 21.82 4.98
CA MET A 43 8.26 21.15 3.81
C MET A 43 8.97 19.82 3.53
N GLU A 44 10.29 19.75 3.71
CA GLU A 44 11.10 18.55 3.45
C GLU A 44 10.65 17.32 4.25
N PHE A 45 10.22 17.48 5.50
CA PHE A 45 9.75 16.37 6.34
C PHE A 45 8.23 16.36 6.56
N SER A 46 7.49 17.31 5.96
CA SER A 46 6.03 17.35 6.06
C SER A 46 5.36 16.55 4.95
N SER A 47 6.04 16.30 3.84
CA SER A 47 5.49 15.48 2.77
C SER A 47 6.55 14.78 1.93
N CYS A 48 6.17 13.66 1.32
CA CYS A 48 6.97 12.97 0.32
C CYS A 48 6.10 12.49 -0.84
N TYR A 49 6.71 12.27 -2.01
CA TYR A 49 6.06 11.55 -3.10
C TYR A 49 6.61 10.13 -3.12
N THR A 50 5.73 9.14 -3.12
CA THR A 50 6.14 7.76 -3.32
C THR A 50 6.25 7.52 -4.82
N ASP A 51 7.40 7.04 -5.28
CA ASP A 51 7.58 6.66 -6.68
C ASP A 51 7.16 5.21 -6.87
N HIS A 52 5.93 5.02 -7.37
CA HIS A 52 5.39 3.70 -7.74
C HIS A 52 5.64 3.34 -9.20
N HIS A 53 6.49 4.07 -9.96
CA HIS A 53 6.58 3.87 -11.40
C HIS A 53 6.95 2.42 -11.78
N ALA A 54 7.92 1.82 -11.08
CA ALA A 54 8.32 0.44 -11.33
C ALA A 54 7.21 -0.58 -11.01
N GLU A 55 6.46 -0.36 -9.94
CA GLU A 55 5.35 -1.23 -9.52
C GLU A 55 4.18 -1.15 -10.48
N ILE A 56 3.84 0.05 -10.93
CA ILE A 56 2.81 0.29 -11.95
C ILE A 56 3.18 -0.40 -13.27
N GLU A 57 4.44 -0.32 -13.71
CA GLU A 57 4.87 -1.00 -14.93
C GLU A 57 4.80 -2.53 -14.79
N GLU A 58 5.19 -3.09 -13.64
CA GLU A 58 5.03 -4.53 -13.39
C GLU A 58 3.56 -4.98 -13.43
N LEU A 59 2.65 -4.17 -12.89
CA LEU A 59 1.22 -4.44 -12.94
C LEU A 59 0.65 -4.37 -14.37
N LYS A 60 1.12 -3.42 -15.19
CA LYS A 60 0.74 -3.33 -16.61
C LYS A 60 1.20 -4.56 -17.39
N ASP A 61 2.45 -4.98 -17.22
CA ASP A 61 2.97 -6.21 -17.84
C ASP A 61 2.14 -7.44 -17.41
N LYS A 62 1.77 -7.50 -16.13
CA LYS A 62 0.92 -8.58 -15.60
C LYS A 62 -0.46 -8.56 -16.23
N LYS A 63 -1.06 -7.38 -16.43
CA LYS A 63 -2.37 -7.23 -17.10
C LYS A 63 -2.30 -7.75 -18.53
N GLU A 64 -1.29 -7.36 -19.29
CA GLU A 64 -1.08 -7.84 -20.66
C GLU A 64 -1.00 -9.37 -20.69
N GLY A 65 -0.26 -9.98 -19.75
CA GLY A 65 -0.19 -11.44 -19.63
C GLY A 65 -1.52 -12.13 -19.28
N VAL A 66 -2.43 -11.48 -18.55
CA VAL A 66 -3.78 -12.00 -18.28
C VAL A 66 -4.64 -11.97 -19.54
N GLU A 67 -4.59 -10.86 -20.28
CA GLU A 67 -5.32 -10.67 -21.54
C GLU A 67 -4.82 -11.66 -22.61
N GLU A 68 -3.51 -11.81 -22.79
CA GLU A 68 -2.94 -12.79 -23.74
C GLU A 68 -3.35 -14.23 -23.42
N LYS A 69 -3.38 -14.58 -22.13
CA LYS A 69 -3.78 -15.92 -21.69
C LYS A 69 -5.26 -16.18 -21.95
N ARG A 70 -6.12 -15.17 -21.73
CA ARG A 70 -7.55 -15.23 -22.06
C ARG A 70 -7.73 -15.50 -23.55
N ASP A 71 -7.06 -14.72 -24.40
CA ASP A 71 -7.19 -14.84 -25.85
C ASP A 71 -6.71 -16.21 -26.34
N TYR A 72 -5.58 -16.72 -25.82
CA TYR A 72 -5.12 -18.07 -26.13
C TYR A 72 -6.12 -19.16 -25.72
N GLN A 73 -6.77 -19.03 -24.57
CA GLN A 73 -7.77 -20.00 -24.11
C GLN A 73 -9.02 -19.98 -24.99
N ILE A 74 -9.44 -18.80 -25.45
CA ILE A 74 -10.56 -18.66 -26.40
C ILE A 74 -10.19 -19.28 -27.75
N ASP A 75 -8.99 -19.01 -28.26
CA ASP A 75 -8.51 -19.57 -29.53
C ASP A 75 -8.39 -21.11 -29.49
N ASP A 76 -7.79 -21.68 -28.44
CA ASP A 76 -7.66 -23.15 -28.26
C ASP A 76 -9.03 -23.84 -28.23
N LEU A 77 -10.03 -23.18 -27.65
CA LEU A 77 -11.41 -23.68 -27.66
C LEU A 77 -12.05 -23.61 -29.03
N ASN A 78 -11.91 -22.49 -29.75
CA ASN A 78 -12.40 -22.34 -31.11
C ASN A 78 -11.82 -23.43 -32.03
N ASP A 79 -10.51 -23.66 -31.96
CA ASP A 79 -9.82 -24.72 -32.72
C ASP A 79 -10.37 -26.12 -32.37
N HIS A 80 -10.67 -26.37 -31.09
CA HIS A 80 -11.25 -27.64 -30.68
C HIS A 80 -12.66 -27.83 -31.26
N ILE A 81 -13.48 -26.79 -31.26
CA ILE A 81 -14.85 -26.80 -31.83
C ILE A 81 -14.83 -27.07 -33.33
N ASP A 82 -13.99 -26.36 -34.07
CA ASP A 82 -13.88 -26.50 -35.53
C ASP A 82 -13.44 -27.91 -35.97
N SER A 83 -12.77 -28.64 -35.07
CA SER A 83 -12.32 -30.01 -35.33
C SER A 83 -13.40 -31.10 -35.12
N LEU A 84 -14.55 -30.74 -34.54
CA LEU A 84 -15.63 -31.68 -34.21
C LEU A 84 -16.64 -31.78 -35.36
N ASP A 85 -16.74 -32.97 -35.96
CA ASP A 85 -17.66 -33.27 -37.07
C ASP A 85 -19.04 -33.70 -36.53
N ILE A 86 -19.94 -32.75 -36.24
CA ILE A 86 -21.18 -33.06 -35.53
C ILE A 86 -22.39 -32.25 -36.04
N GLU A 87 -23.02 -32.69 -37.13
CA GLU A 87 -24.25 -32.07 -37.68
C GLU A 87 -25.49 -32.13 -36.75
N ASP A 88 -25.49 -32.95 -35.68
CA ASP A 88 -26.68 -33.22 -34.83
C ASP A 88 -26.56 -32.76 -33.37
N ALA A 89 -25.38 -32.31 -32.91
CA ALA A 89 -25.15 -31.87 -31.51
C ALA A 89 -24.91 -30.36 -31.35
N MET A 90 -24.84 -29.62 -32.47
CA MET A 90 -24.55 -28.17 -32.48
C MET A 90 -25.53 -27.37 -31.60
N ASP A 91 -26.81 -27.73 -31.60
CA ASP A 91 -27.88 -26.96 -30.93
C ASP A 91 -27.83 -27.03 -29.38
N GLN A 92 -27.19 -28.05 -28.79
CA GLN A 92 -26.94 -28.13 -27.34
C GLN A 92 -25.52 -27.70 -26.96
N TRP A 93 -24.61 -27.64 -27.94
CA TRP A 93 -23.21 -27.28 -27.72
C TRP A 93 -22.98 -25.78 -27.79
N GLU A 94 -23.77 -25.05 -28.57
CA GLU A 94 -23.70 -23.58 -28.67
C GLU A 94 -23.94 -22.91 -27.30
N ASP A 95 -24.99 -23.31 -26.57
CA ASP A 95 -25.26 -22.79 -25.22
C ASP A 95 -24.14 -23.11 -24.22
N VAL A 96 -23.56 -24.32 -24.28
CA VAL A 96 -22.46 -24.73 -23.39
C VAL A 96 -21.16 -23.99 -23.73
N TYR A 97 -20.95 -23.68 -24.99
CA TYR A 97 -19.80 -22.92 -25.47
C TYR A 97 -19.87 -21.47 -25.05
N ASP A 98 -21.02 -20.82 -25.27
CA ASP A 98 -21.26 -19.43 -24.88
C ASP A 98 -21.13 -19.27 -23.36
N ASP A 99 -21.67 -20.20 -22.56
CA ASP A 99 -21.49 -20.20 -21.10
C ASP A 99 -20.02 -20.34 -20.69
N TYR A 100 -19.24 -21.16 -21.39
CA TYR A 100 -17.84 -21.39 -21.06
C TYR A 100 -16.94 -20.22 -21.47
N ILE A 101 -17.15 -19.63 -22.66
CA ILE A 101 -16.51 -18.36 -23.05
C ILE A 101 -16.85 -17.29 -22.03
N SER A 102 -18.13 -17.12 -21.71
CA SER A 102 -18.57 -16.11 -20.74
C SER A 102 -17.87 -16.28 -19.39
N ALA A 103 -17.66 -17.51 -18.93
CA ALA A 103 -16.92 -17.78 -17.69
C ALA A 103 -15.42 -17.45 -17.79
N ILE A 104 -14.76 -17.72 -18.93
CA ILE A 104 -13.37 -17.30 -19.17
C ILE A 104 -13.27 -15.77 -19.17
N GLU A 105 -14.20 -15.12 -19.86
CA GLU A 105 -14.24 -13.66 -19.93
C GLU A 105 -14.52 -13.04 -18.57
N GLU A 106 -15.47 -13.56 -17.80
CA GLU A 106 -15.81 -13.06 -16.47
C GLU A 106 -14.62 -13.17 -15.50
N THR A 107 -13.91 -14.30 -15.50
CA THR A 107 -12.74 -14.49 -14.64
C THR A 107 -11.57 -13.60 -15.04
N ALA A 108 -11.24 -13.53 -16.33
CA ALA A 108 -10.17 -12.67 -16.83
C ALA A 108 -10.49 -11.18 -16.62
N ASN A 109 -11.74 -10.75 -16.85
CA ASN A 109 -12.19 -9.39 -16.57
C ASN A 109 -12.10 -9.07 -15.08
N THR A 110 -12.48 -10.00 -14.19
CA THR A 110 -12.35 -9.80 -12.74
C THR A 110 -10.88 -9.58 -12.35
N ASP A 111 -9.95 -10.37 -12.90
CA ASP A 111 -8.51 -10.23 -12.63
C ASP A 111 -7.95 -8.93 -13.23
N SER A 112 -8.35 -8.58 -14.45
CA SER A 112 -7.97 -7.33 -15.12
C SER A 112 -8.50 -6.10 -14.38
N ASP A 113 -9.78 -6.08 -14.02
CA ASP A 113 -10.43 -4.99 -13.29
C ASP A 113 -9.77 -4.78 -11.93
N HIS A 114 -9.37 -5.86 -11.25
CA HIS A 114 -8.61 -5.76 -10.01
C HIS A 114 -7.23 -5.13 -10.24
N ILE A 115 -6.53 -5.50 -11.32
CA ILE A 115 -5.23 -4.89 -11.65
C ILE A 115 -5.40 -3.40 -12.00
N ASP A 116 -6.44 -3.05 -12.77
CA ASP A 116 -6.76 -1.65 -13.10
C ASP A 116 -7.04 -0.83 -11.84
N GLN A 117 -7.78 -1.38 -10.88
CA GLN A 117 -8.00 -0.72 -9.60
C GLN A 117 -6.68 -0.51 -8.84
N CYS A 118 -5.79 -1.50 -8.80
CA CYS A 118 -4.48 -1.35 -8.16
C CYS A 118 -3.63 -0.27 -8.83
N ILE A 119 -3.59 -0.23 -10.17
CA ILE A 119 -2.88 0.80 -10.91
C ILE A 119 -3.46 2.18 -10.58
N PHE A 120 -4.79 2.32 -10.59
CA PHE A 120 -5.46 3.57 -10.27
C PHE A 120 -5.12 4.08 -8.86
N ASP A 121 -5.14 3.19 -7.86
CA ASP A 121 -4.82 3.55 -6.48
C ASP A 121 -3.36 4.06 -6.37
N LEU A 122 -2.40 3.35 -6.99
CA LEU A 122 -0.98 3.73 -7.00
C LEU A 122 -0.71 5.02 -7.79
N GLU A 123 -1.38 5.23 -8.91
CA GLU A 123 -1.31 6.48 -9.68
C GLU A 123 -1.87 7.66 -8.86
N GLY A 124 -2.94 7.43 -8.09
CA GLY A 124 -3.48 8.41 -7.15
C GLY A 124 -2.50 8.76 -6.03
N GLU A 125 -1.77 7.78 -5.50
CA GLU A 125 -0.71 7.99 -4.49
C GLU A 125 0.50 8.76 -5.04
N GLN A 126 0.74 8.73 -6.36
CA GLN A 126 1.76 9.58 -7.00
C GLN A 126 1.28 11.03 -7.22
N GLU A 127 -0.02 11.23 -7.46
CA GLU A 127 -0.58 12.56 -7.73
C GLU A 127 -0.61 13.44 -6.46
N TYR A 128 -0.91 12.84 -5.31
CA TYR A 128 -0.99 13.54 -4.04
C TYR A 128 0.17 13.14 -3.12
N PRO A 129 0.95 14.09 -2.60
CA PRO A 129 2.03 13.77 -1.72
C PRO A 129 1.48 13.13 -0.43
N ASN A 130 2.23 12.18 0.08
CA ASN A 130 2.06 11.62 1.39
C ASN A 130 2.37 12.70 2.42
N GLU A 131 1.35 13.27 3.05
CA GLU A 131 1.47 14.39 4.00
C GLU A 131 1.38 13.94 5.47
N ALA A 132 2.20 14.55 6.32
CA ALA A 132 2.09 14.43 7.76
C ALA A 132 0.85 15.18 8.28
N LEU A 133 -0.06 14.45 8.93
CA LEU A 133 -1.25 15.00 9.58
C LEU A 133 -0.98 15.44 11.02
N GLU A 134 -0.03 14.78 11.69
CA GLU A 134 0.40 15.10 13.05
C GLU A 134 1.93 15.06 13.14
N PHE A 135 2.53 15.95 13.95
CA PHE A 135 3.96 15.94 14.21
C PHE A 135 4.22 15.58 15.67
N TRP A 136 5.17 14.68 15.90
CA TRP A 136 5.50 14.16 17.23
C TRP A 136 7.00 14.24 17.47
N ILE A 137 7.40 14.78 18.62
CA ILE A 137 8.79 14.68 19.08
C ILE A 137 8.98 13.28 19.64
N VAL A 138 10.02 12.60 19.16
CA VAL A 138 10.33 11.22 19.51
C VAL A 138 11.79 11.07 19.97
N SER A 139 12.15 9.89 20.47
CA SER A 139 13.53 9.56 20.82
C SER A 139 14.42 9.35 19.59
N ASP A 140 15.74 9.52 19.78
CA ASP A 140 16.75 9.23 18.75
C ASP A 140 16.76 7.75 18.30
N TRP A 141 16.36 6.85 19.19
CA TRP A 141 16.25 5.43 18.89
C TRP A 141 15.04 5.17 17.99
N LEU A 142 13.88 5.73 18.34
CA LEU A 142 12.65 5.52 17.60
C LEU A 142 12.72 6.18 16.22
N ILE A 143 13.25 7.40 16.12
CA ILE A 143 13.35 8.07 14.81
C ILE A 143 14.20 7.24 13.83
N GLY A 144 15.22 6.51 14.30
CA GLY A 144 15.98 5.60 13.44
C GLY A 144 15.18 4.41 12.95
N LYS A 145 14.27 3.90 13.77
CA LYS A 145 13.36 2.84 13.35
C LYS A 145 12.30 3.32 12.38
N LEU A 146 11.84 4.56 12.54
CA LEU A 146 10.89 5.19 11.63
C LEU A 146 11.55 5.51 10.28
N GLU A 147 12.79 6.00 10.27
CA GLU A 147 13.62 6.18 9.07
C GLU A 147 13.81 4.85 8.32
N ASP A 148 14.16 3.77 9.04
CA ASP A 148 14.30 2.41 8.45
C ASP A 148 12.98 1.92 7.82
N MET A 149 11.83 2.40 8.29
CA MET A 149 10.49 2.06 7.81
C MET A 149 9.97 3.00 6.70
N GLY A 150 10.73 4.03 6.33
CA GLY A 150 10.35 4.99 5.29
C GLY A 150 9.34 6.05 5.75
N GLU A 151 9.18 6.25 7.06
CA GLU A 151 8.28 7.27 7.61
C GLU A 151 8.83 8.69 7.42
N LEU A 152 7.94 9.68 7.38
CA LEU A 152 8.30 11.10 7.34
C LEU A 152 9.01 11.50 8.65
N THR A 153 10.30 11.78 8.57
CA THR A 153 11.15 11.97 9.73
C THR A 153 12.20 13.05 9.51
N THR A 154 12.59 13.73 10.59
CA THR A 154 13.76 14.61 10.62
C THR A 154 14.45 14.52 11.97
N ARG A 155 15.78 14.59 11.97
CA ARG A 155 16.62 14.67 13.19
C ARG A 155 17.20 16.05 13.44
N GLU A 156 17.07 16.96 12.48
CA GLU A 156 17.85 18.20 12.46
C GLU A 156 16.98 19.44 12.76
N PHE A 157 15.66 19.29 12.80
CA PHE A 157 14.76 20.41 13.02
C PHE A 157 14.87 20.96 14.44
N MET A 158 15.57 22.09 14.59
CA MET A 158 15.84 22.75 15.88
C MET A 158 16.48 21.82 16.94
N GLY A 159 17.18 20.77 16.50
CA GLY A 159 17.77 19.77 17.38
C GLY A 159 16.78 18.77 17.99
N PHE A 160 15.56 18.67 17.43
CA PHE A 160 14.58 17.66 17.80
C PHE A 160 14.46 16.57 16.72
N ALA A 161 14.29 15.33 17.18
CA ALA A 161 13.81 14.24 16.33
C ALA A 161 12.29 14.32 16.21
N ILE A 162 11.79 14.54 14.99
CA ILE A 162 10.37 14.72 14.70
C ILE A 162 9.91 13.66 13.72
N TRP A 163 8.81 12.99 14.08
CA TRP A 163 8.06 12.10 13.22
C TRP A 163 6.78 12.77 12.73
N GLY A 164 6.62 12.83 11.41
CA GLY A 164 5.40 13.22 10.71
C GLY A 164 4.50 12.00 10.53
N ARG A 165 3.47 11.89 11.36
CA ARG A 165 2.50 10.81 11.30
C ARG A 165 1.42 11.12 10.27
N GLN A 166 1.16 10.17 9.38
CA GLN A 166 0.22 10.32 8.25
C GLN A 166 -1.24 9.94 8.59
N THR A 167 -1.51 9.60 9.86
CA THR A 167 -2.87 9.30 10.35
C THR A 167 -3.19 10.15 11.57
N SER A 168 -4.48 10.42 11.81
CA SER A 168 -4.95 11.22 12.94
C SER A 168 -6.18 10.59 13.62
N GLY A 169 -6.49 11.03 14.84
CA GLY A 169 -7.72 10.66 15.57
C GLY A 169 -7.71 9.26 16.22
N GLN A 170 -6.78 8.39 15.87
CA GLN A 170 -6.56 7.09 16.51
C GLN A 170 -5.32 7.12 17.42
N SER A 171 -5.35 6.35 18.51
CA SER A 171 -4.21 6.22 19.44
C SER A 171 -2.95 5.73 18.72
N ILE A 172 -1.79 6.33 19.02
CA ILE A 172 -0.51 6.02 18.34
C ILE A 172 -0.14 4.53 18.46
N TYR A 173 -0.44 3.87 19.57
CA TYR A 173 -0.07 2.45 19.72
C TYR A 173 -0.88 1.52 18.78
N MET A 174 -2.02 1.97 18.26
CA MET A 174 -2.82 1.23 17.27
C MET A 174 -2.36 1.49 15.84
N ASP A 175 -1.43 2.43 15.66
CA ASP A 175 -0.86 2.77 14.36
C ASP A 175 -0.11 1.56 13.79
N TYR A 176 -0.25 1.36 12.47
CA TYR A 176 0.39 0.24 11.78
C TYR A 176 1.90 0.23 11.99
N THR A 177 2.53 1.41 12.02
CA THR A 177 3.97 1.57 12.19
C THR A 177 4.42 1.04 13.55
N PHE A 178 3.68 1.36 14.61
CA PHE A 178 3.98 0.87 15.96
C PHE A 178 3.65 -0.61 16.14
N GLN A 179 2.57 -1.10 15.54
CA GLN A 179 2.21 -2.53 15.57
C GLN A 179 3.27 -3.37 14.87
N SER A 180 3.73 -2.94 13.68
CA SER A 180 4.77 -3.60 12.90
C SER A 180 6.12 -3.58 13.61
N LEU A 181 6.51 -2.45 14.20
CA LEU A 181 7.73 -2.34 14.99
C LEU A 181 7.68 -3.24 16.23
N ALA A 182 6.55 -3.27 16.95
CA ALA A 182 6.36 -4.13 18.11
C ALA A 182 6.44 -5.62 17.75
N GLU A 183 5.78 -6.05 16.67
CA GLU A 183 5.84 -7.43 16.17
C GLU A 183 7.27 -7.82 15.78
N SER A 184 7.97 -6.94 15.05
CA SER A 184 9.37 -7.16 14.64
C SER A 184 10.29 -7.39 15.86
N LEU A 185 10.17 -6.55 16.89
CA LEU A 185 10.98 -6.65 18.12
C LEU A 185 10.66 -7.86 19.00
N LEU A 186 9.44 -8.40 18.92
CA LEU A 186 9.06 -9.62 19.64
C LEU A 186 9.51 -10.89 18.92
N ASN A 187 9.64 -10.81 17.60
CA ASN A 187 10.04 -11.94 16.76
C ASN A 187 11.56 -11.99 16.45
N SER A 188 12.31 -10.95 16.83
CA SER A 188 13.78 -10.87 16.74
C SER A 188 14.49 -11.65 17.85
#